data_AF-A0A1E8E536-F1
#
_entry.id   AF-A0A1E8E536-F1
#
_cell.length_a   1.000
_cell.length_b   1.000
_cell.length_c   1.000
_cell.angle_alpha   90.00
_cell.angle_beta   90.00
_cell.angle_gamma   90.00
#
_symmetry.space_group_name_H-M   'P 1'
#
loop_
_entity.id
_entity.type
_entity.pdbx_description
1 polymer ?
#
loop_
_entity_poly.entity_id
_entity_poly.type
_entity_poly.pdbx_seq_one_letter_code
_entity_poly.pdbx_strand_id
1 'polypeptide(L)'
;MACTCSHEPAPIKPNSKFRTALWIALVINLSMFFIELIGGAYAHSSSLWADSLDFFGDSVNYGISLAVLSASLYWRATVALLKGITMALFGVVVMAKVIYAYIQGIPPEAITMGIIGIIALLANVVTALILYAFRDGDSNMKSVWLCSRNDAIGNFAVILAAVGVFGTGSLIPDLVVAVIMASLGLTAGYHVIQQALVERRMNVPE
;
A
#
# COMPACT_ATOMS: atom_id res chain seq x y z
N MET A 1 -17.02 -25.48 -47.29
CA MET A 1 -15.75 -24.88 -47.76
C MET A 1 -15.62 -23.51 -47.11
N ALA A 2 -14.41 -23.20 -46.64
CA ALA A 2 -13.94 -22.02 -45.88
C ALA A 2 -14.34 -20.65 -46.49
N CYS A 3 -14.27 -19.47 -45.83
CA CYS A 3 -13.33 -18.96 -44.83
C CYS A 3 -13.96 -17.92 -43.88
N THR A 4 -13.46 -17.95 -42.64
CA THR A 4 -13.51 -16.96 -41.55
C THR A 4 -12.76 -15.66 -41.87
N CYS A 5 -13.31 -14.53 -41.43
CA CYS A 5 -12.55 -13.32 -41.03
C CYS A 5 -13.19 -12.76 -39.77
N SER A 6 -12.95 -13.45 -38.66
CA SER A 6 -13.11 -12.93 -37.31
C SER A 6 -12.12 -11.79 -37.11
N HIS A 7 -12.61 -10.56 -37.01
CA HIS A 7 -11.85 -9.46 -36.42
C HIS A 7 -11.65 -9.78 -34.94
N GLU A 8 -10.57 -10.51 -34.61
CA GLU A 8 -10.04 -10.48 -33.26
C GLU A 8 -9.72 -9.03 -32.91
N PRO A 9 -10.20 -8.49 -31.78
CA PRO A 9 -9.72 -7.20 -31.33
C PRO A 9 -8.21 -7.33 -31.11
N ALA A 10 -7.45 -6.44 -31.74
CA ALA A 10 -6.00 -6.40 -31.60
C ALA A 10 -5.63 -6.46 -30.11
N PRO A 11 -4.63 -7.26 -29.70
CA PRO A 11 -4.19 -7.29 -28.32
C PRO A 11 -3.88 -5.86 -27.88
N ILE A 12 -4.56 -5.39 -26.84
CA ILE A 12 -4.37 -4.06 -26.27
C ILE A 12 -2.88 -3.95 -25.93
N LYS A 13 -2.12 -3.18 -26.73
CA LYS A 13 -0.70 -2.95 -26.46
C LYS A 13 -0.58 -2.43 -25.02
N PRO A 14 0.31 -2.98 -24.18
CA PRO A 14 0.58 -2.40 -22.88
C PRO A 14 0.91 -0.93 -23.08
N ASN A 15 0.12 -0.03 -22.49
CA ASN A 15 0.37 1.39 -22.62
C ASN A 15 1.74 1.70 -22.01
N SER A 16 2.75 1.91 -22.84
CA SER A 16 4.14 2.09 -22.41
C SER A 16 4.27 3.20 -21.35
N LYS A 17 3.40 4.22 -21.41
CA LYS A 17 3.36 5.30 -20.43
C LYS A 17 2.84 4.84 -19.06
N PHE A 18 1.84 3.95 -19.04
CA PHE A 18 1.33 3.36 -17.79
C PHE A 18 2.36 2.44 -17.15
N ARG A 19 3.10 1.67 -17.95
CA ARG A 19 4.21 0.84 -17.46
C ARG A 19 5.32 1.70 -16.85
N THR A 20 5.68 2.82 -17.48
CA THR A 20 6.65 3.77 -16.90
C THR A 20 6.12 4.38 -15.61
N ALA A 21 4.84 4.79 -15.57
CA ALA A 21 4.20 5.32 -14.37
C ALA A 21 4.24 4.34 -13.20
N LEU A 22 3.93 3.06 -13.44
CA LEU A 22 4.01 2.00 -12.42
C LEU A 22 5.43 1.78 -11.91
N TRP A 23 6.45 1.84 -12.77
CA TRP A 23 7.85 1.73 -12.33
C TRP A 23 8.26 2.91 -11.44
N ILE A 24 7.85 4.13 -11.79
CA ILE A 24 8.13 5.31 -10.97
C ILE A 24 7.42 5.17 -9.61
N ALA A 25 6.13 4.82 -9.61
CA ALA A 25 5.35 4.60 -8.40
C ALA A 25 5.98 3.52 -7.50
N LEU A 26 6.41 2.39 -8.09
CA LEU A 26 7.09 1.31 -7.38
C LEU A 26 8.37 1.79 -6.70
N VAL A 27 9.23 2.50 -7.41
CA VAL A 27 10.51 2.97 -6.83
C VAL A 27 10.27 3.96 -5.71
N ILE A 28 9.32 4.89 -5.87
CA ILE A 28 8.95 5.86 -4.83
C ILE A 28 8.44 5.14 -3.59
N ASN A 29 7.44 4.27 -3.75
CA ASN A 29 6.80 3.60 -2.62
C ASN A 29 7.75 2.64 -1.91
N LEU A 30 8.57 1.90 -2.67
CA LEU A 30 9.52 0.97 -2.09
C LEU A 30 10.63 1.70 -1.32
N SER A 31 11.06 2.86 -1.82
CA SER A 31 12.02 3.71 -1.10
C SER A 31 11.41 4.25 0.18
N MET A 32 10.16 4.73 0.12
CA MET A 32 9.44 5.22 1.30
C MET A 32 9.23 4.13 2.34
N PHE A 33 8.89 2.90 1.95
CA PHE A 33 8.79 1.77 2.86
C PHE A 33 10.04 1.64 3.74
N PHE A 34 11.24 1.68 3.15
CA PHE A 34 12.48 1.60 3.94
C PHE A 34 12.72 2.85 4.80
N ILE A 35 12.44 4.04 4.27
CA ILE A 35 12.59 5.31 5.02
C ILE A 35 11.69 5.30 6.25
N GLU A 36 10.42 4.93 6.11
CA GLU A 36 9.45 4.90 7.20
C GLU A 36 9.68 3.75 8.18
N LEU A 37 10.10 2.58 7.70
CA LEU A 37 10.42 1.46 8.58
C LEU A 37 11.62 1.80 9.48
N ILE A 38 12.69 2.33 8.89
CA ILE A 38 13.90 2.72 9.61
C ILE A 38 13.61 3.95 10.48
N GLY A 39 12.97 4.97 9.92
CA GLY A 39 12.64 6.20 10.63
C GLY A 39 11.62 6.00 11.75
N GLY A 40 10.65 5.11 11.58
CA GLY A 40 9.70 4.70 12.61
C GLY A 40 10.37 3.94 13.75
N ALA A 41 11.40 3.13 13.46
CA ALA A 41 12.23 2.50 14.48
C ALA A 41 13.06 3.55 15.27
N TYR A 42 13.71 4.49 14.58
CA TYR A 42 14.48 5.57 15.20
C TYR A 42 13.63 6.55 16.01
N ALA A 43 12.48 6.95 15.48
CA ALA A 43 11.56 7.88 16.12
C ALA A 43 10.66 7.19 17.16
N HIS A 44 10.76 5.87 17.34
CA HIS A 44 9.86 5.06 18.16
C HIS A 44 8.36 5.20 17.81
N SER A 45 8.01 5.65 16.60
CA SER A 45 6.63 5.89 16.15
C SER A 45 5.96 4.60 15.67
N SER A 46 4.74 4.36 16.10
CA SER A 46 3.94 3.17 15.73
C SER A 46 3.14 3.44 14.47
N SER A 47 2.73 4.68 14.27
CA SER A 47 2.02 5.10 13.07
C SER A 47 2.94 5.10 11.84
N LEU A 48 4.23 5.46 11.96
CA LEU A 48 5.21 5.29 10.88
C LEU A 48 5.43 3.81 10.50
N TRP A 49 5.40 2.90 11.47
CA TRP A 49 5.44 1.46 11.17
C TRP A 49 4.18 1.01 10.41
N ALA A 50 3.02 1.54 10.79
CA ALA A 50 1.76 1.27 10.09
C ALA A 50 1.77 1.83 8.66
N ASP A 51 2.25 3.06 8.47
CA ASP A 51 2.32 3.73 7.16
C ASP A 51 3.30 3.03 6.22
N SER A 52 4.44 2.56 6.76
CA SER A 52 5.41 1.76 5.99
C SER A 52 4.78 0.49 5.39
N LEU A 53 3.82 -0.11 6.08
CA LEU A 53 3.10 -1.29 5.58
C LEU A 53 2.27 -0.96 4.34
N ASP A 54 1.62 0.19 4.33
CA ASP A 54 0.81 0.63 3.19
C ASP A 54 1.72 0.87 1.97
N PHE A 55 2.84 1.58 2.14
CA PHE A 55 3.86 1.74 1.08
C PHE A 55 4.40 0.41 0.55
N PHE A 56 4.63 -0.57 1.43
CA PHE A 56 5.05 -1.91 1.02
C PHE A 56 3.95 -2.63 0.22
N GLY A 57 2.70 -2.58 0.70
CA GLY A 57 1.54 -3.16 0.04
C GLY A 57 1.32 -2.60 -1.36
N ASP A 58 1.51 -1.30 -1.53
CA ASP A 58 1.43 -0.60 -2.80
C ASP A 58 2.58 -0.93 -3.73
N SER A 59 3.82 -1.00 -3.21
CA SER A 59 4.99 -1.46 -3.98
C SER A 59 4.78 -2.87 -4.55
N VAL A 60 4.23 -3.78 -3.74
CA VAL A 60 3.84 -5.12 -4.19
C VAL A 60 2.76 -5.02 -5.27
N ASN A 61 1.76 -4.16 -5.09
CA ASN A 61 0.68 -3.96 -6.07
C ASN A 61 1.20 -3.45 -7.44
N TYR A 62 2.13 -2.50 -7.42
CA TYR A 62 2.78 -1.98 -8.62
C TYR A 62 3.67 -3.04 -9.27
N GLY A 63 4.44 -3.79 -8.48
CA GLY A 63 5.27 -4.89 -8.95
C GLY A 63 4.45 -5.99 -9.63
N ILE A 64 3.31 -6.35 -9.03
CA ILE A 64 2.32 -7.24 -9.63
C ILE A 64 1.85 -6.64 -10.95
N SER A 65 1.32 -5.42 -10.96
CA SER A 65 0.78 -4.78 -12.16
C SER A 65 1.80 -4.73 -13.31
N LEU A 66 3.09 -4.57 -13.00
CA LEU A 66 4.20 -4.63 -13.96
C LEU A 66 4.48 -6.05 -14.47
N ALA A 67 4.49 -7.05 -13.60
CA ALA A 67 4.73 -8.45 -13.95
C ALA A 67 3.54 -9.09 -14.70
N VAL A 68 2.34 -8.60 -14.41
CA VAL A 68 1.06 -9.20 -14.77
C VAL A 68 0.55 -8.79 -16.15
N LEU A 69 1.23 -7.86 -16.83
CA LEU A 69 0.99 -7.57 -18.25
C LEU A 69 1.15 -8.80 -19.18
N SER A 70 1.66 -9.93 -18.67
CA SER A 70 1.78 -11.20 -19.39
C SER A 70 1.46 -12.47 -18.57
N ALA A 71 0.89 -12.36 -17.36
CA ALA A 71 0.70 -13.50 -16.44
C ALA A 71 -0.76 -14.03 -16.38
N SER A 72 -0.91 -15.35 -16.21
CA SER A 72 -2.22 -16.02 -16.09
C SER A 72 -2.96 -15.65 -14.79
N LEU A 73 -4.29 -15.77 -14.79
CA LEU A 73 -5.14 -15.44 -13.62
C LEU A 73 -4.72 -16.16 -12.33
N TYR A 74 -4.26 -17.41 -12.43
CA TYR A 74 -3.77 -18.17 -11.28
C TYR A 74 -2.57 -17.51 -10.58
N TRP A 75 -1.62 -16.98 -11.34
CA TRP A 75 -0.45 -16.29 -10.78
C TRP A 75 -0.83 -14.94 -10.18
N ARG A 76 -1.77 -14.21 -10.79
CA ARG A 76 -2.33 -12.97 -10.22
C ARG A 76 -2.93 -13.24 -8.84
N ALA A 77 -3.79 -14.26 -8.74
CA ALA A 77 -4.43 -14.65 -7.49
C ALA A 77 -3.42 -15.14 -6.43
N THR A 78 -2.38 -15.88 -6.84
CA THR A 78 -1.35 -16.35 -5.90
C THR A 78 -0.54 -15.20 -5.29
N VAL A 79 -0.16 -14.20 -6.08
CA VAL A 79 0.58 -13.06 -5.54
C VAL A 79 -0.34 -12.13 -4.73
N ALA A 80 -1.61 -11.97 -5.13
CA ALA A 80 -2.60 -11.28 -4.30
C ALA A 80 -2.78 -11.95 -2.94
N LEU A 81 -2.81 -13.29 -2.89
CA LEU A 81 -2.84 -14.05 -1.64
C LEU A 81 -1.62 -13.77 -0.77
N LEU A 82 -0.40 -13.80 -1.35
CA LEU A 82 0.83 -13.47 -0.63
C LEU A 82 0.79 -12.04 -0.08
N LYS A 83 0.36 -11.05 -0.89
CA LYS A 83 0.15 -9.67 -0.45
C LYS A 83 -0.77 -9.60 0.77
N GLY A 84 -1.95 -10.24 0.68
CA GLY A 84 -2.92 -10.23 1.76
C GLY A 84 -2.37 -10.87 3.05
N ILE A 85 -1.63 -11.98 2.94
CA ILE A 85 -0.97 -12.63 4.08
C ILE A 85 0.10 -11.71 4.68
N THR A 86 0.93 -11.07 3.86
CA THR A 86 1.97 -10.17 4.37
C THR A 86 1.36 -8.95 5.05
N MET A 87 0.31 -8.34 4.47
CA MET A 87 -0.42 -7.24 5.10
C MET A 87 -1.02 -7.64 6.44
N ALA A 88 -1.65 -8.82 6.52
CA ALA A 88 -2.22 -9.31 7.77
C ALA A 88 -1.14 -9.55 8.83
N LEU A 89 -0.03 -10.21 8.46
CA LEU A 89 1.07 -10.49 9.38
C LEU A 89 1.70 -9.20 9.91
N PHE A 90 1.98 -8.24 9.03
CA PHE A 90 2.56 -6.96 9.44
C PHE A 90 1.57 -6.14 10.28
N GLY A 91 0.27 -6.16 9.97
CA GLY A 91 -0.75 -5.54 10.80
C GLY A 91 -0.76 -6.09 12.24
N VAL A 92 -0.55 -7.39 12.41
CA VAL A 92 -0.35 -8.00 13.73
C VAL A 92 0.94 -7.50 14.40
N VAL A 93 2.03 -7.38 13.65
CA VAL A 93 3.31 -6.82 14.15
C VAL A 93 3.13 -5.38 14.63
N VAL A 94 2.44 -4.53 13.86
CA VAL A 94 2.16 -3.14 14.25
C VAL A 94 1.29 -3.11 15.51
N MET A 95 0.26 -3.96 15.61
CA MET A 95 -0.57 -4.06 16.81
C MET A 95 0.23 -4.49 18.04
N ALA A 96 1.13 -5.47 17.89
CA ALA A 96 2.04 -5.87 18.95
C ALA A 96 3.00 -4.72 19.34
N LYS A 97 3.47 -3.95 18.36
CA LYS A 97 4.33 -2.78 18.57
C LYS A 97 3.59 -1.66 19.31
N VAL A 98 2.32 -1.42 19.02
CA VAL A 98 1.46 -0.48 19.76
C VAL A 98 1.39 -0.88 21.23
N ILE A 99 1.11 -2.16 21.52
CA ILE A 99 1.04 -2.67 22.90
C ILE A 99 2.39 -2.51 23.59
N TYR A 100 3.48 -2.86 22.90
CA TYR A 100 4.84 -2.70 23.42
C TYR A 100 5.16 -1.23 23.73
N ALA A 101 4.87 -0.31 22.80
CA ALA A 101 5.09 1.12 22.99
C ALA A 101 4.27 1.68 24.16
N TYR A 102 3.02 1.23 24.30
CA TYR A 102 2.18 1.59 25.45
C TYR A 102 2.79 1.16 26.78
N ILE A 103 3.34 -0.06 26.85
CA ILE A 103 4.01 -0.58 28.06
C ILE A 103 5.31 0.18 28.36
N GLN A 104 6.10 0.52 27.34
CA GLN A 104 7.34 1.27 27.53
C GLN A 104 7.09 2.73 27.93
N GLY A 105 5.97 3.32 27.50
CA GLY A 105 5.61 4.70 27.82
C GLY A 105 6.53 5.76 27.22
N ILE A 106 7.38 5.38 26.25
CA ILE A 106 8.31 6.30 25.58
C ILE A 106 7.57 7.01 24.44
N PRO A 107 7.40 8.35 24.50
CA PRO A 107 6.78 9.09 23.42
C PRO A 107 7.68 9.11 22.18
N PRO A 108 7.08 9.04 20.97
CA PRO A 108 7.87 9.12 19.75
C PRO A 108 8.46 10.51 19.57
N GLU A 109 9.58 10.57 18.84
CA GLU A 109 10.26 11.83 18.56
C GLU A 109 9.50 12.59 17.48
N ALA A 110 8.73 13.59 17.91
CA ALA A 110 7.70 14.22 17.09
C ALA A 110 8.22 14.96 15.85
N ILE A 111 9.46 15.51 15.89
CA ILE A 111 10.02 16.26 14.76
C ILE A 111 10.42 15.28 13.67
N THR A 112 11.16 14.22 13.98
CA THR A 112 11.49 13.17 12.99
C THR A 112 10.23 12.51 12.46
N MET A 113 9.27 12.19 13.33
CA MET A 113 7.98 11.63 12.92
C MET A 113 7.24 12.55 11.92
N GLY A 114 7.17 13.85 12.21
CA GLY A 114 6.50 14.83 11.35
C GLY A 114 7.23 15.05 10.01
N ILE A 115 8.56 15.12 10.02
CA ILE A 115 9.35 15.26 8.79
C ILE A 115 9.14 14.07 7.88
N ILE A 116 9.21 12.85 8.42
CA ILE A 116 8.98 11.63 7.64
C ILE A 116 7.54 11.62 7.10
N GLY A 117 6.55 11.92 7.94
CA GLY A 117 5.15 11.97 7.51
C GLY A 117 4.89 12.99 6.37
N ILE A 118 5.58 14.14 6.38
CA ILE A 118 5.51 15.11 5.28
C ILE A 118 6.14 14.55 4.00
N ILE A 119 7.31 13.91 4.11
CA ILE A 119 7.97 13.29 2.95
C ILE A 119 7.09 12.16 2.38
N ALA A 120 6.48 11.35 3.23
CA ALA A 120 5.53 10.30 2.86
C ALA A 120 4.30 10.87 2.13
N LEU A 121 3.69 11.92 2.67
CA LEU A 121 2.58 12.60 2.01
C LEU A 121 2.97 13.13 0.62
N LEU A 122 4.15 13.74 0.49
CA LEU A 122 4.64 14.21 -0.81
C LEU A 122 4.85 13.05 -1.79
N ALA A 123 5.42 11.94 -1.33
CA ALA A 123 5.63 10.74 -2.14
C ALA A 123 4.30 10.16 -2.66
N ASN A 124 3.28 10.06 -1.81
CA ASN A 124 1.96 9.58 -2.21
C ASN A 124 1.21 10.57 -3.10
N VAL A 125 1.31 11.87 -2.85
CA VAL A 125 0.73 12.89 -3.75
C VAL A 125 1.39 12.83 -5.13
N VAL A 126 2.72 12.73 -5.21
CA VAL A 126 3.44 12.58 -6.48
C VAL A 126 3.00 11.31 -7.20
N THR A 127 2.90 10.19 -6.50
CA THR A 127 2.43 8.91 -7.05
C THR A 127 0.99 9.04 -7.58
N ALA A 128 0.09 9.63 -6.80
CA ALA A 128 -1.30 9.85 -7.18
C ALA A 128 -1.42 10.77 -8.40
N LEU A 129 -0.59 11.82 -8.50
CA LEU A 129 -0.56 12.73 -9.65
C LEU A 129 -0.05 12.05 -10.93
N ILE A 130 1.00 11.23 -10.82
CA ILE A 130 1.50 10.43 -11.94
C ILE A 130 0.42 9.47 -12.45
N LEU A 131 -0.31 8.84 -11.52
CA LEU A 131 -1.38 7.89 -11.84
C LEU A 131 -2.70 8.58 -12.24
N TYR A 132 -2.88 9.86 -11.93
CA TYR A 132 -4.09 10.63 -12.24
C TYR A 132 -4.40 10.69 -13.74
N ALA A 133 -3.37 10.66 -14.59
CA ALA A 133 -3.50 10.60 -16.04
C ALA A 133 -4.17 9.30 -16.53
N PHE A 134 -4.29 8.30 -15.67
CA PHE A 134 -4.79 6.96 -15.95
C PHE A 134 -6.10 6.64 -15.20
N ARG A 135 -6.69 7.62 -14.50
CA ARG A 135 -7.87 7.42 -13.62
C ARG A 135 -9.14 6.93 -14.34
N ASP A 136 -9.29 7.31 -15.61
CA ASP A 136 -10.44 6.96 -16.46
C ASP A 136 -10.18 5.67 -17.25
N GLY A 137 -9.11 4.94 -16.89
CA GLY A 137 -8.75 3.65 -17.49
C GLY A 137 -9.61 2.49 -17.00
N ASP A 138 -9.09 1.28 -17.19
CA ASP A 138 -9.77 0.06 -16.73
C ASP A 138 -9.91 0.01 -15.19
N SER A 139 -10.63 -1.00 -14.69
CA SER A 139 -10.84 -1.21 -13.25
C SER A 139 -9.53 -1.26 -12.46
N ASN A 140 -8.45 -1.80 -13.05
CA ASN A 140 -7.15 -1.90 -12.40
C ASN A 140 -6.49 -0.53 -12.26
N MET A 141 -6.50 0.29 -13.32
CA MET A 141 -5.94 1.64 -13.32
C MET A 141 -6.69 2.56 -12.34
N LYS A 142 -8.02 2.45 -12.30
CA LYS A 142 -8.86 3.20 -11.35
C LYS A 142 -8.61 2.78 -9.90
N SER A 143 -8.47 1.47 -9.65
CA SER A 143 -8.18 0.92 -8.32
C SER A 143 -6.85 1.45 -7.78
N VAL A 144 -5.80 1.37 -8.59
CA VAL A 144 -4.45 1.87 -8.26
C VAL A 144 -4.46 3.36 -7.91
N TRP A 145 -5.20 4.19 -8.66
CA TRP A 145 -5.32 5.62 -8.33
C TRP A 145 -6.09 5.86 -7.02
N LEU A 146 -7.15 5.10 -6.75
CA LEU A 146 -7.91 5.21 -5.51
C LEU A 146 -7.10 4.82 -4.27
N CYS A 147 -6.25 3.79 -4.37
CA CYS A 147 -5.33 3.39 -3.30
C CYS A 147 -4.39 4.53 -2.95
N SER A 148 -3.61 5.02 -3.91
CA SER A 148 -2.64 6.10 -3.68
C SER A 148 -3.28 7.39 -3.11
N ARG A 149 -4.53 7.69 -3.49
CA ARG A 149 -5.29 8.79 -2.88
C ARG A 149 -5.66 8.53 -1.42
N ASN A 150 -6.07 7.30 -1.09
CA ASN A 150 -6.40 6.95 0.27
C ASN A 150 -5.15 6.92 1.17
N ASP A 151 -4.00 6.53 0.62
CA ASP A 151 -2.73 6.52 1.37
C ASP A 151 -2.29 7.94 1.72
N ALA A 152 -2.52 8.92 0.82
CA ALA A 152 -2.29 10.33 1.14
C ALA A 152 -3.16 10.83 2.32
N ILE A 153 -4.39 10.29 2.48
CA ILE A 153 -5.23 10.58 3.65
C ILE A 153 -4.63 9.94 4.91
N GLY A 154 -4.08 8.73 4.79
CA GLY A 154 -3.31 8.05 5.84
C GLY A 154 -2.11 8.86 6.31
N ASN A 155 -1.25 9.33 5.40
CA ASN A 155 -0.09 10.16 5.77
C ASN A 155 -0.51 11.46 6.46
N PHE A 156 -1.65 12.04 6.07
CA PHE A 156 -2.19 13.21 6.77
C PHE A 156 -2.55 12.88 8.23
N ALA A 157 -3.13 11.71 8.49
CA ALA A 157 -3.37 11.25 9.87
C ALA A 157 -2.06 11.08 10.66
N VAL A 158 -0.99 10.59 10.03
CA VAL A 158 0.35 10.50 10.65
C VAL A 158 0.90 11.89 11.01
N ILE A 159 0.78 12.86 10.11
CA ILE A 159 1.20 14.26 10.38
C ILE A 159 0.38 14.84 11.55
N LEU A 160 -0.93 14.61 11.59
CA LEU A 160 -1.77 15.03 12.72
C LEU A 160 -1.35 14.37 14.03
N ALA A 161 -0.99 13.08 14.00
CA ALA A 161 -0.43 12.41 15.16
C ALA A 161 0.89 13.06 15.59
N ALA A 162 1.80 13.39 14.67
CA ALA A 162 3.07 14.04 14.99
C ALA A 162 2.85 15.41 15.66
N VAL A 163 1.93 16.21 15.14
CA VAL A 163 1.52 17.49 15.76
C VAL A 163 0.92 17.26 17.14
N GLY A 164 0.09 16.22 17.29
CA GLY A 164 -0.50 15.82 18.57
C GLY A 164 0.56 15.41 19.59
N VAL A 165 1.54 14.59 19.20
CA VAL A 165 2.66 14.18 20.06
C VAL A 165 3.50 15.39 20.44
N PHE A 166 3.81 16.28 19.49
CA PHE A 166 4.56 17.51 19.75
C PHE A 166 3.86 18.41 20.77
N GLY A 167 2.54 18.60 20.63
CA GLY A 167 1.76 19.47 21.51
C GLY A 167 1.47 18.87 22.89
N THR A 168 1.28 17.55 22.98
CA THR A 168 0.90 16.87 24.24
C THR A 168 2.07 16.24 24.99
N GLY A 169 3.21 16.01 24.33
CA GLY A 169 4.33 15.22 24.85
C GLY A 169 3.96 13.74 25.11
N SER A 170 2.83 13.28 24.58
CA SER A 170 2.28 11.95 24.84
C SER A 170 2.39 11.05 23.62
N LEU A 171 2.55 9.74 23.83
CA LEU A 171 2.49 8.74 22.76
C LEU A 171 1.06 8.45 22.26
N ILE A 172 0.02 8.88 22.97
CA ILE A 172 -1.36 8.52 22.67
C ILE A 172 -1.79 8.89 21.23
N PRO A 173 -1.47 10.09 20.69
CA PRO A 173 -1.84 10.44 19.33
C PRO A 173 -1.25 9.48 18.28
N ASP A 174 0.01 9.08 18.45
CA ASP A 174 0.68 8.08 17.59
C ASP A 174 0.02 6.71 17.69
N LEU A 175 -0.26 6.24 18.91
CA LEU A 175 -0.89 4.93 19.11
C LEU A 175 -2.29 4.85 18.52
N VAL A 176 -3.10 5.91 18.66
CA VAL A 176 -4.46 5.95 18.11
C VAL A 176 -4.42 5.81 16.59
N VAL A 177 -3.57 6.58 15.92
CA VAL A 177 -3.43 6.49 14.46
C VAL A 177 -2.88 5.13 14.03
N ALA A 178 -1.88 4.61 14.74
CA ALA A 178 -1.31 3.30 14.46
C ALA A 178 -2.34 2.16 14.59
N VAL A 179 -3.20 2.19 15.62
CA VAL A 179 -4.26 1.20 15.82
C VAL A 179 -5.29 1.25 14.69
N ILE A 180 -5.69 2.46 14.28
CA ILE A 180 -6.63 2.64 13.17
C ILE A 180 -6.05 2.06 11.89
N MET A 181 -4.83 2.47 11.52
CA MET A 181 -4.16 2.00 10.30
C MET A 181 -3.90 0.50 10.33
N ALA A 182 -3.39 -0.04 11.44
CA ALA A 182 -3.18 -1.48 11.59
C ALA A 182 -4.49 -2.28 11.46
N SER A 183 -5.59 -1.78 12.04
CA SER A 183 -6.90 -2.43 11.92
C SER A 183 -7.40 -2.41 10.47
N LEU A 184 -7.27 -1.28 9.76
CA LEU A 184 -7.60 -1.18 8.35
C LEU A 184 -6.75 -2.13 7.50
N GLY A 185 -5.43 -2.18 7.74
CA GLY A 185 -4.51 -3.10 7.06
C GLY A 185 -4.83 -4.58 7.31
N LEU A 186 -5.20 -4.94 8.54
CA LEU A 186 -5.65 -6.29 8.89
C LEU A 186 -6.95 -6.67 8.15
N THR A 187 -7.94 -5.79 8.17
CA THR A 187 -9.22 -6.02 7.47
C THR A 187 -9.02 -6.09 5.96
N ALA A 188 -8.22 -5.19 5.38
CA ALA A 188 -7.88 -5.22 3.96
C ALA A 188 -7.14 -6.51 3.59
N GLY A 189 -6.13 -6.91 4.37
CA GLY A 189 -5.40 -8.16 4.18
C GLY A 189 -6.32 -9.37 4.21
N TYR A 190 -7.24 -9.44 5.18
CA TYR A 190 -8.24 -10.51 5.28
C TYR A 190 -9.13 -10.60 4.02
N HIS A 191 -9.67 -9.46 3.56
CA HIS A 191 -10.50 -9.44 2.36
C HIS A 191 -9.73 -9.86 1.11
N VAL A 192 -8.49 -9.38 0.94
CA VAL A 192 -7.62 -9.77 -0.18
C VAL A 192 -7.34 -11.27 -0.15
N ILE A 193 -7.05 -11.86 1.02
CA ILE A 193 -6.85 -13.30 1.19
C ILE A 193 -8.11 -14.07 0.75
N GLN A 194 -9.28 -13.67 1.23
CA GLN A 194 -10.54 -14.34 0.88
C GLN A 194 -10.80 -14.30 -0.63
N GLN A 195 -10.66 -13.11 -1.24
CA GLN A 195 -10.86 -12.94 -2.67
C GLN A 195 -9.88 -13.79 -3.48
N ALA A 196 -8.60 -13.76 -3.13
CA ALA A 196 -7.55 -14.53 -3.81
C ALA A 196 -7.77 -16.05 -3.72
N LEU A 197 -8.27 -16.56 -2.59
CA LEU A 197 -8.60 -17.98 -2.42
C LEU A 197 -9.79 -18.40 -3.30
N VAL A 198 -10.82 -17.55 -3.42
CA VAL A 198 -11.96 -17.80 -4.31
C VAL A 198 -11.50 -17.81 -5.77
N GLU A 199 -10.71 -16.82 -6.19
CA GLU A 199 -10.17 -16.73 -7.55
C GLU A 199 -9.24 -17.91 -7.91
N ARG A 200 -8.47 -18.43 -6.96
CA ARG A 200 -7.67 -19.66 -7.18
C ARG A 200 -8.54 -20.89 -7.40
N ARG A 201 -9.64 -21.05 -6.64
CA ARG A 201 -10.54 -22.21 -6.79
C ARG A 201 -11.28 -22.22 -8.13
N MET A 202 -11.67 -21.04 -8.62
CA MET A 202 -12.37 -20.89 -9.91
C MET A 202 -11.46 -21.09 -11.14
N ASN A 203 -10.13 -21.08 -10.96
CA ASN A 203 -9.14 -21.20 -12.05
C ASN A 203 -8.36 -22.53 -12.03
N VAL A 204 -8.83 -23.54 -11.31
CA VAL A 204 -8.29 -24.91 -11.43
C VAL A 204 -8.91 -25.53 -12.69
N PRO A 205 -8.13 -25.87 -13.74
CA PRO A 205 -8.66 -26.68 -14.83
C PRO A 205 -8.98 -28.07 -14.25
N GLU A 206 -10.20 -28.57 -14.47
CA GLU A 206 -10.54 -29.99 -14.25
C GLU A 206 -9.63 -30.91 -15.07
#